data_AF-A0A9D4XHN7-F1
#
_entry.id   AF-A0A9D4XHN7-F1
#
_cell.length_a   1.000
_cell.length_b   1.000
_cell.length_c   1.000
_cell.angle_alpha   90.00
_cell.angle_beta   90.00
_cell.angle_gamma   90.00
#
_symmetry.space_group_name_H-M   'P 1'
#
loop_
_entity.id
_entity.type
_entity.pdbx_description
1 polymer ?
#
loop_
_entity_poly.entity_id
_entity_poly.type
_entity_poly.pdbx_seq_one_letter_code
_entity_poly.pdbx_strand_id
1 'polypeptide(L)'
;KEIQSQGLYVCLRIGPFIESEWTYGGFPFWLHDVPGIVYRTDNEPFKFYMQNFTTKIVNMLKEEGLYASQGGPIILSQIENEYQNVERAFGTAGSQYVEWAAKMAVGLNTGVPWVMCKQTDAPDPVINTCNGMRCGETFTGPNSPNKPAMWTENWTSFYQVYGGLPYIRSAEDIAFHVALFVARNGSFINYYMYHGGTNFGRTASAYTITGYYDQAPLDEYGLFRQPKYGHLKELHAAIKSCSTTLLQGVQRNFSLGELQEGYVFEEENGGCVALLINNDKGNNVTIQFRNSSYDLLPKSISILPDCQNVAFNTANVSTTSNRRIITSRQNFSSVDEWQQLQDVIP
;
A
#
# COMPACT_ATOMS: atom_id res chain seq x y z
N LYS A 1 -2.45 12.60 15.11
CA LYS A 1 -3.29 12.83 16.30
C LYS A 1 -4.63 12.09 16.19
N GLU A 2 -5.50 12.39 15.22
CA GLU A 2 -6.77 11.62 15.05
C GLU A 2 -6.54 10.11 14.86
N ILE A 3 -5.57 9.72 14.02
CA ILE A 3 -5.23 8.30 13.84
C ILE A 3 -4.84 7.63 15.17
N GLN A 4 -4.16 8.36 16.06
CA GLN A 4 -3.77 7.86 17.39
C GLN A 4 -4.96 7.75 18.35
N SER A 5 -5.89 8.72 18.34
CA SER A 5 -7.10 8.64 19.18
C SER A 5 -8.01 7.48 18.77
N GLN A 6 -7.93 7.04 17.51
CA GLN A 6 -8.57 5.82 17.04
C GLN A 6 -7.77 4.53 17.31
N GLY A 7 -6.62 4.62 18.00
CA GLY A 7 -5.79 3.46 18.35
C GLY A 7 -5.02 2.84 17.18
N LEU A 8 -4.83 3.59 16.08
CA LEU A 8 -4.13 3.14 14.88
C LEU A 8 -2.71 3.72 14.79
N TYR A 9 -1.86 3.04 14.01
CA TYR A 9 -0.50 3.46 13.72
C TYR A 9 -0.38 4.13 12.34
N VAL A 10 0.75 4.81 12.10
CA VAL A 10 1.05 5.55 10.88
C VAL A 10 2.36 5.05 10.26
N CYS A 11 2.30 4.74 8.97
CA CYS A 11 3.48 4.71 8.09
C CYS A 11 3.54 6.06 7.35
N LEU A 12 4.46 6.93 7.76
CA LEU A 12 4.54 8.29 7.23
C LEU A 12 5.47 8.37 6.02
N ARG A 13 4.90 8.52 4.83
CA ARG A 13 5.67 8.60 3.59
C ARG A 13 6.00 10.05 3.26
N ILE A 14 7.19 10.51 3.65
CA ILE A 14 7.57 11.93 3.60
C ILE A 14 7.98 12.36 2.18
N GLY A 15 8.63 11.47 1.42
CA GLY A 15 9.14 11.80 0.08
C GLY A 15 10.49 12.51 0.13
N PRO A 16 10.66 13.75 -0.37
CA PRO A 16 9.60 14.70 -0.74
C PRO A 16 9.00 14.49 -2.14
N PHE A 17 9.68 13.74 -3.01
CA PHE A 17 9.00 13.19 -4.18
C PHE A 17 8.08 12.07 -3.70
N ILE A 18 6.78 12.20 -3.97
CA ILE A 18 5.76 11.24 -3.54
C ILE A 18 5.05 10.58 -4.72
N GLU A 19 5.29 11.06 -5.95
CA GLU A 19 4.50 10.68 -7.12
C GLU A 19 3.00 10.97 -6.84
N SER A 20 2.23 9.94 -6.45
CA SER A 20 0.86 9.98 -5.94
C SER A 20 -0.16 10.52 -6.95
N GLU A 21 0.14 10.48 -8.25
CA GLU A 21 -0.59 11.23 -9.28
C GLU A 21 -0.80 12.72 -8.94
N TRP A 22 0.03 13.25 -8.02
CA TRP A 22 -0.11 14.58 -7.45
C TRP A 22 0.69 15.58 -8.28
N THR A 23 0.19 16.81 -8.36
CA THR A 23 0.80 17.90 -9.12
C THR A 23 2.30 17.97 -8.85
N TYR A 24 3.08 17.85 -9.92
CA TYR A 24 4.53 17.93 -9.89
C TYR A 24 5.22 16.92 -8.95
N GLY A 25 4.56 15.78 -8.69
CA GLY A 25 5.07 14.70 -7.84
C GLY A 25 5.26 15.08 -6.38
N GLY A 26 4.59 16.15 -5.92
CA GLY A 26 4.72 16.73 -4.58
C GLY A 26 5.70 17.89 -4.47
N PHE A 27 6.50 18.16 -5.50
CA PHE A 27 7.42 19.30 -5.46
C PHE A 27 6.69 20.64 -5.63
N PRO A 28 7.13 21.70 -4.94
CA PRO A 28 6.64 23.03 -5.23
C PRO A 28 7.20 23.53 -6.57
N PHE A 29 6.35 24.18 -7.38
CA PHE A 29 6.74 24.64 -8.73
C PHE A 29 7.96 25.55 -8.75
N TRP A 30 8.12 26.45 -7.77
CA TRP A 30 9.25 27.37 -7.70
C TRP A 30 10.60 26.66 -7.58
N LEU A 31 10.61 25.39 -7.14
CA LEU A 31 11.84 24.60 -7.06
C LEU A 31 12.51 24.47 -8.43
N HIS A 32 11.72 24.53 -9.52
CA HIS A 32 12.21 24.43 -10.89
C HIS A 32 13.14 25.59 -11.26
N ASP A 33 12.88 26.77 -10.69
CA ASP A 33 13.58 28.00 -11.04
C ASP A 33 14.87 28.19 -10.22
N VAL A 34 15.20 27.23 -9.34
CA VAL A 34 16.46 27.24 -8.58
C VAL A 34 17.64 27.05 -9.54
N PRO A 35 18.62 27.97 -9.57
CA PRO A 35 19.76 27.86 -10.47
C PRO A 35 20.54 26.54 -10.30
N GLY A 36 20.77 25.84 -11.42
CA GLY A 36 21.55 24.60 -11.45
C GLY A 36 20.87 23.39 -10.82
N ILE A 37 19.57 23.46 -10.52
CA ILE A 37 18.85 22.35 -9.92
C ILE A 37 18.64 21.20 -10.91
N VAL A 38 18.87 19.97 -10.43
CA VAL A 38 18.47 18.74 -11.11
C VAL A 38 17.80 17.86 -10.07
N TYR A 39 16.56 17.47 -10.33
CA TYR A 39 15.78 16.73 -9.34
C TYR A 39 16.26 15.30 -9.17
N ARG A 40 16.13 14.81 -7.94
CA ARG A 40 16.28 13.39 -7.58
C ARG A 40 17.59 12.81 -8.11
N THR A 41 18.69 13.50 -7.87
CA THR A 41 20.04 13.05 -8.21
C THR A 41 21.03 13.67 -7.25
N ASP A 42 22.31 13.32 -7.35
CA ASP A 42 23.37 13.90 -6.52
C ASP A 42 23.68 15.35 -6.97
N ASN A 43 22.74 16.24 -6.64
CA ASN A 43 22.73 17.66 -6.99
C ASN A 43 22.58 18.47 -5.70
N GLU A 44 23.59 19.28 -5.38
CA GLU A 44 23.64 20.03 -4.11
C GLU A 44 22.43 20.96 -3.89
N PRO A 45 21.96 21.76 -4.88
CA PRO A 45 20.73 22.54 -4.72
C PRO A 45 19.53 21.66 -4.33
N PHE A 46 19.31 20.55 -5.02
CA PHE A 46 18.20 19.65 -4.73
C PHE A 46 18.33 19.00 -3.33
N LYS A 47 19.52 18.50 -3.00
CA LYS A 47 19.82 17.89 -1.68
C LYS A 47 19.58 18.88 -0.54
N PHE A 48 19.98 20.14 -0.70
CA PHE A 48 19.74 21.19 0.27
C PHE A 48 18.24 21.40 0.54
N TYR A 49 17.43 21.57 -0.51
CA TYR A 49 15.98 21.79 -0.34
C TYR A 49 15.26 20.55 0.20
N MET A 50 15.62 19.36 -0.29
CA MET A 50 15.08 18.09 0.20
C MET A 50 15.39 17.89 1.69
N GLN A 51 16.65 18.06 2.10
CA GLN A 51 17.05 17.93 3.49
C GLN A 51 16.34 18.95 4.38
N ASN A 52 16.24 20.21 3.96
CA ASN A 52 15.56 21.24 4.73
C ASN A 52 14.07 20.91 4.95
N PHE A 53 13.37 20.47 3.90
CA PHE A 53 11.98 20.06 4.01
C PHE A 53 11.80 18.84 4.93
N THR A 54 12.56 17.76 4.68
CA THR A 54 12.46 16.54 5.49
C THR A 54 12.81 16.81 6.95
N THR A 55 13.86 17.59 7.22
CA THR A 55 14.25 17.99 8.58
C THR A 55 13.13 18.78 9.26
N LYS A 56 12.51 19.74 8.55
CA LYS A 56 11.38 20.52 9.07
C LYS A 56 10.22 19.60 9.46
N ILE A 57 9.81 18.68 8.58
CA ILE A 57 8.71 17.75 8.85
C ILE A 57 9.04 16.85 10.05
N VAL A 58 10.25 16.26 10.10
CA VAL A 58 10.65 15.40 11.22
C VAL A 58 10.68 16.18 12.54
N ASN A 59 11.21 17.39 12.56
CA ASN A 59 11.25 18.21 13.78
C ASN A 59 9.85 18.56 14.27
N MET A 60 8.95 19.00 13.38
CA MET A 60 7.56 19.27 13.75
C MET A 60 6.88 18.05 14.37
N LEU A 61 7.11 16.86 13.82
CA LEU A 61 6.53 15.63 14.33
C LEU A 61 7.14 15.19 15.67
N LYS A 62 8.45 15.44 15.87
CA LYS A 62 9.13 15.19 17.13
C LYS A 62 8.68 16.12 18.25
N GLU A 63 8.54 17.41 17.94
CA GLU A 63 8.03 18.42 18.88
C GLU A 63 6.63 18.06 19.37
N GLU A 64 5.82 17.45 18.50
CA GLU A 64 4.47 16.95 18.81
C GLU A 64 4.45 15.53 19.40
N GLY A 65 5.60 14.90 19.64
CA GLY A 65 5.71 13.56 20.22
C GLY A 65 5.06 12.46 19.37
N LEU A 66 5.05 12.60 18.05
CA LEU A 66 4.26 11.74 17.16
C LEU A 66 4.98 10.46 16.70
N TYR A 67 6.28 10.31 16.97
CA TYR A 67 6.98 9.05 16.72
C TYR A 67 6.71 8.02 17.81
N ALA A 68 6.62 6.74 17.45
CA ALA A 68 6.38 5.66 18.41
C ALA A 68 7.46 5.58 19.50
N SER A 69 8.70 5.96 19.17
CA SER A 69 9.80 6.16 20.14
C SER A 69 9.50 7.20 21.24
N GLN A 70 8.51 8.08 21.01
CA GLN A 70 8.04 9.11 21.93
C GLN A 70 6.61 8.82 22.47
N GLY A 71 6.05 7.64 22.15
CA GLY A 71 4.66 7.28 22.49
C GLY A 71 3.61 7.70 21.46
N GLY A 72 4.03 8.22 20.30
CA GLY A 72 3.15 8.60 19.19
C GLY A 72 2.77 7.46 18.24
N PRO A 73 1.93 7.72 17.22
CA PRO A 73 1.44 6.66 16.32
C PRO A 73 2.39 6.32 15.16
N ILE A 74 3.41 7.12 14.86
CA ILE A 74 4.25 6.90 13.67
C ILE A 74 5.25 5.78 13.95
N ILE A 75 5.07 4.63 13.29
CA ILE A 75 5.91 3.43 13.45
C ILE A 75 6.93 3.24 12.32
N LEU A 76 6.73 3.91 11.19
CA LEU A 76 7.56 3.80 9.98
C LEU A 76 7.62 5.15 9.29
N SER A 77 8.74 5.44 8.63
CA SER A 77 8.86 6.61 7.75
C SER A 77 9.44 6.21 6.39
N GLN A 78 8.98 6.82 5.30
CA GLN A 78 9.57 6.61 3.96
C GLN A 78 10.31 7.87 3.51
N ILE A 79 11.52 7.67 2.98
CA ILE A 79 12.27 8.67 2.22
C ILE A 79 12.25 8.30 0.74
N GLU A 80 12.15 9.29 -0.15
CA GLU A 80 11.98 9.08 -1.60
C GLU A 80 10.71 8.26 -1.95
N ASN A 81 10.47 8.02 -3.24
CA ASN A 81 9.41 7.16 -3.74
C ASN A 81 9.78 6.54 -5.09
N GLU A 82 9.86 5.20 -5.12
CA GLU A 82 10.16 4.40 -6.31
C GLU A 82 11.37 4.88 -7.13
N TYR A 83 12.44 5.28 -6.43
CA TYR A 83 13.59 5.93 -7.06
C TYR A 83 14.38 5.01 -8.00
N GLN A 84 14.44 3.70 -7.72
CA GLN A 84 15.13 2.75 -8.59
C GLN A 84 14.61 2.75 -10.04
N ASN A 85 13.36 3.16 -10.29
CA ASN A 85 12.82 3.30 -11.65
C ASN A 85 13.61 4.32 -12.49
N VAL A 86 14.22 5.33 -11.86
CA VAL A 86 14.95 6.42 -12.53
C VAL A 86 16.44 6.43 -12.22
N GLU A 87 16.88 5.74 -11.16
CA GLU A 87 18.26 5.74 -10.68
C GLU A 87 19.29 5.47 -11.79
N ARG A 88 19.04 4.45 -12.61
CA ARG A 88 19.95 4.07 -13.71
C ARG A 88 20.19 5.21 -14.70
N ALA A 89 19.21 6.09 -14.90
CA ALA A 89 19.35 7.23 -15.81
C ALA A 89 20.39 8.25 -15.32
N PHE A 90 20.68 8.27 -14.01
CA PHE A 90 21.69 9.13 -13.40
C PHE A 90 23.05 8.46 -13.20
N GLY A 91 23.21 7.20 -13.61
CA GLY A 91 24.46 6.45 -13.44
C GLY A 91 24.94 6.46 -11.99
N THR A 92 26.22 6.77 -11.77
CA THR A 92 26.81 6.80 -10.42
C THR A 92 26.20 7.87 -9.51
N ALA A 93 25.71 8.98 -10.07
CA ALA A 93 25.05 10.02 -9.30
C ALA A 93 23.71 9.55 -8.71
N GLY A 94 23.06 8.58 -9.36
CA GLY A 94 21.83 7.96 -8.84
C GLY A 94 22.09 7.19 -7.55
N SER A 95 23.07 6.29 -7.56
CA SER A 95 23.42 5.50 -6.38
C SER A 95 24.04 6.35 -5.25
N GLN A 96 24.83 7.37 -5.59
CA GLN A 96 25.33 8.35 -4.60
C GLN A 96 24.18 9.10 -3.92
N TYR A 97 23.14 9.46 -4.68
CA TYR A 97 21.95 10.09 -4.14
C TYR A 97 21.15 9.17 -3.22
N VAL A 98 20.98 7.89 -3.55
CA VAL A 98 20.31 6.89 -2.69
C VAL A 98 21.03 6.76 -1.35
N GLU A 99 22.35 6.60 -1.38
CA GLU A 99 23.19 6.53 -0.18
C GLU A 99 23.07 7.80 0.67
N TRP A 100 23.13 8.96 0.04
CA TRP A 100 22.94 10.24 0.73
C TRP A 100 21.54 10.36 1.34
N ALA A 101 20.47 10.03 0.60
CA ALA A 101 19.09 10.20 1.03
C ALA A 101 18.78 9.29 2.22
N ALA A 102 19.23 8.04 2.17
CA ALA A 102 19.11 7.09 3.27
C ALA A 102 19.89 7.56 4.51
N LYS A 103 21.16 7.97 4.35
CA LYS A 103 21.98 8.47 5.45
C LYS A 103 21.40 9.74 6.07
N MET A 104 20.91 10.67 5.26
CA MET A 104 20.25 11.89 5.71
C MET A 104 19.02 11.55 6.55
N ALA A 105 18.12 10.70 6.03
CA ALA A 105 16.89 10.32 6.71
C ALA A 105 17.15 9.60 8.04
N VAL A 106 18.06 8.61 8.05
CA VAL A 106 18.45 7.88 9.26
C VAL A 106 19.10 8.82 10.28
N GLY A 107 19.95 9.75 9.83
CA GLY A 107 20.61 10.75 10.66
C GLY A 107 19.64 11.73 11.36
N LEU A 108 18.38 11.82 10.91
CA LEU A 108 17.35 12.59 11.61
C LEU A 108 16.89 11.94 12.92
N ASN A 109 17.32 10.70 13.22
CA ASN A 109 17.13 10.02 14.51
C ASN A 109 15.66 10.02 14.99
N THR A 110 14.73 9.59 14.14
CA THR A 110 13.29 9.49 14.46
C THR A 110 13.00 8.44 15.53
N GLY A 111 13.91 7.48 15.73
CA GLY A 111 13.74 6.36 16.65
C GLY A 111 12.80 5.27 16.12
N VAL A 112 12.41 5.34 14.84
CA VAL A 112 11.61 4.32 14.14
C VAL A 112 12.27 3.97 12.79
N PRO A 113 12.01 2.77 12.22
CA PRO A 113 12.64 2.37 10.96
C PRO A 113 12.26 3.27 9.77
N TRP A 114 13.20 3.38 8.84
CA TRP A 114 13.00 4.01 7.54
C TRP A 114 12.82 2.96 6.45
N VAL A 115 12.00 3.29 5.46
CA VAL A 115 11.73 2.45 4.29
C VAL A 115 11.97 3.20 2.99
N MET A 116 12.26 2.47 1.91
CA MET A 116 12.27 2.96 0.53
C MET A 116 11.54 1.95 -0.36
N CYS A 117 10.46 2.39 -1.01
CA CYS A 117 9.69 1.52 -1.90
C CYS A 117 10.35 1.40 -3.28
N LYS A 118 10.32 0.19 -3.85
CA LYS A 118 11.05 -0.18 -5.08
C LYS A 118 12.49 0.35 -5.06
N GLN A 119 13.26 -0.05 -4.05
CA GLN A 119 14.68 0.29 -3.93
C GLN A 119 15.47 -0.94 -3.50
N THR A 120 15.81 -1.81 -4.44
CA THR A 120 16.45 -3.10 -4.16
C THR A 120 17.83 -2.98 -3.50
N ASP A 121 18.52 -1.87 -3.69
CA ASP A 121 19.83 -1.55 -3.11
C ASP A 121 19.73 -0.54 -1.94
N ALA A 122 18.55 -0.37 -1.32
CA ALA A 122 18.40 0.50 -0.16
C ALA A 122 19.42 0.13 0.96
N PRO A 123 20.29 1.07 1.36
CA PRO A 123 21.39 0.77 2.26
C PRO A 123 20.90 0.56 3.70
N ASP A 124 21.63 -0.23 4.48
CA ASP A 124 21.29 -0.45 5.88
C ASP A 124 21.33 0.86 6.70
N PRO A 125 20.39 1.08 7.63
CA PRO A 125 19.35 0.16 8.09
C PRO A 125 17.99 0.29 7.36
N VAL A 126 17.93 0.97 6.21
CA VAL A 126 16.66 1.25 5.49
C VAL A 126 16.08 -0.04 4.89
N ILE A 127 14.77 -0.24 5.04
CA ILE A 127 14.06 -1.43 4.54
C ILE A 127 13.55 -1.17 3.12
N ASN A 128 13.92 -2.02 2.16
CA ASN A 128 13.32 -1.99 0.83
C ASN A 128 11.93 -2.63 0.84
N THR A 129 10.98 -2.01 0.15
CA THR A 129 9.59 -2.47 0.14
C THR A 129 9.06 -2.66 -1.29
N CYS A 130 7.97 -3.40 -1.40
CA CYS A 130 7.29 -3.66 -2.67
C CYS A 130 6.09 -2.74 -2.89
N ASN A 131 5.86 -2.39 -4.15
CA ASN A 131 4.66 -1.72 -4.64
C ASN A 131 4.13 -2.48 -5.86
N GLY A 132 2.81 -2.46 -6.04
CA GLY A 132 2.14 -3.10 -7.17
C GLY A 132 0.90 -3.87 -6.74
N MET A 133 0.20 -4.48 -7.70
CA MET A 133 -0.98 -5.30 -7.39
C MET A 133 -0.63 -6.67 -6.81
N ARG A 134 0.56 -7.20 -7.10
CA ARG A 134 0.85 -8.64 -6.97
C ARG A 134 2.13 -8.94 -6.20
N CYS A 135 2.50 -8.15 -5.20
CA CYS A 135 3.73 -8.40 -4.44
C CYS A 135 3.78 -9.78 -3.75
N GLY A 136 2.63 -10.41 -3.46
CA GLY A 136 2.60 -11.84 -3.05
C GLY A 136 3.20 -12.81 -4.07
N GLU A 137 3.17 -12.46 -5.36
CA GLU A 137 3.82 -13.20 -6.45
C GLU A 137 5.16 -12.59 -6.87
N THR A 138 5.25 -11.27 -6.93
CA THR A 138 6.35 -10.57 -7.62
C THR A 138 7.45 -10.07 -6.70
N PHE A 139 7.23 -9.99 -5.38
CA PHE A 139 8.27 -9.53 -4.48
C PHE A 139 9.27 -10.65 -4.20
N THR A 140 10.53 -10.43 -4.55
CA THR A 140 11.62 -11.38 -4.29
C THR A 140 12.04 -11.41 -2.81
N GLY A 141 11.57 -10.45 -2.02
CA GLY A 141 11.91 -10.30 -0.61
C GLY A 141 12.77 -9.07 -0.32
N PRO A 142 13.04 -8.81 0.97
CA PRO A 142 13.93 -7.74 1.38
C PRO A 142 15.37 -8.03 0.94
N ASN A 143 16.18 -6.98 0.81
CA ASN A 143 17.56 -7.06 0.35
C ASN A 143 18.56 -7.55 1.42
N SER A 144 18.05 -7.96 2.58
CA SER A 144 18.81 -8.58 3.67
C SER A 144 17.89 -9.53 4.44
N PRO A 145 18.38 -10.68 4.91
CA PRO A 145 17.59 -11.62 5.72
C PRO A 145 17.18 -11.04 7.08
N ASN A 146 17.81 -9.96 7.54
CA ASN A 146 17.50 -9.29 8.81
C ASN A 146 16.41 -8.22 8.70
N LYS A 147 15.80 -8.06 7.52
CA LYS A 147 14.76 -7.07 7.25
C LYS A 147 13.40 -7.77 7.06
N PRO A 148 12.29 -7.16 7.49
CA PRO A 148 10.96 -7.71 7.25
C PRO A 148 10.52 -7.53 5.78
N ALA A 149 9.67 -8.43 5.28
CA ALA A 149 9.03 -8.27 3.97
C ALA A 149 7.81 -7.34 4.07
N MET A 150 7.86 -6.21 3.35
CA MET A 150 6.86 -5.16 3.45
C MET A 150 6.30 -4.76 2.07
N TRP A 151 4.99 -4.59 1.99
CA TRP A 151 4.24 -4.17 0.82
C TRP A 151 3.59 -2.81 1.08
N THR A 152 4.24 -1.75 0.63
CA THR A 152 3.83 -0.35 0.90
C THR A 152 2.69 0.14 0.03
N GLU A 153 2.48 -0.45 -1.14
CA GLU A 153 1.35 -0.12 -2.01
C GLU A 153 0.74 -1.35 -2.67
N ASN A 154 -0.29 -1.91 -2.04
CA ASN A 154 -1.19 -2.87 -2.67
C ASN A 154 -2.26 -2.10 -3.44
N TRP A 155 -2.06 -1.95 -4.75
CA TRP A 155 -2.95 -1.15 -5.59
C TRP A 155 -4.37 -1.72 -5.62
N THR A 156 -5.33 -1.06 -4.96
CA THR A 156 -6.72 -1.56 -4.83
C THR A 156 -7.58 -1.34 -6.08
N SER A 157 -7.04 -0.57 -7.02
CA SER A 157 -7.57 -0.20 -8.32
C SER A 157 -6.43 0.46 -9.11
N PHE A 158 -6.74 1.31 -10.08
CA PHE A 158 -5.82 2.19 -10.77
C PHE A 158 -6.44 3.58 -10.82
N TYR A 159 -5.63 4.63 -10.84
CA TYR A 159 -6.13 5.99 -11.00
C TYR A 159 -6.87 6.14 -12.34
N GLN A 160 -7.88 7.01 -12.36
CA GLN A 160 -8.64 7.30 -13.58
C GLN A 160 -8.17 8.61 -14.19
N VAL A 161 -7.97 8.61 -15.51
CA VAL A 161 -7.63 9.80 -16.30
C VAL A 161 -8.87 10.32 -17.03
N TYR A 162 -8.87 11.61 -17.40
CA TYR A 162 -9.96 12.18 -18.18
C TYR A 162 -10.17 11.42 -19.49
N GLY A 163 -11.41 11.04 -19.78
CA GLY A 163 -11.78 10.21 -20.93
C GLY A 163 -11.56 8.71 -20.75
N GLY A 164 -10.94 8.26 -19.66
CA GLY A 164 -10.71 6.84 -19.35
C GLY A 164 -11.88 6.19 -18.60
N LEU A 165 -12.00 4.87 -18.72
CA LEU A 165 -12.90 4.05 -17.89
C LEU A 165 -12.22 3.66 -16.57
N PRO A 166 -12.97 3.48 -15.47
CA PRO A 166 -12.40 3.05 -14.20
C PRO A 166 -11.89 1.60 -14.28
N TYR A 167 -10.68 1.36 -13.76
CA TYR A 167 -10.15 0.00 -13.61
C TYR A 167 -10.70 -0.66 -12.34
N ILE A 168 -11.38 -1.78 -12.48
CA ILE A 168 -11.95 -2.51 -11.34
C ILE A 168 -11.07 -3.71 -11.02
N ARG A 169 -10.46 -3.67 -9.84
CA ARG A 169 -9.81 -4.83 -9.23
C ARG A 169 -10.79 -5.49 -8.25
N SER A 170 -11.01 -6.79 -8.39
CA SER A 170 -11.98 -7.53 -7.57
C SER A 170 -11.51 -7.67 -6.11
N ALA A 171 -12.45 -7.94 -5.20
CA ALA A 171 -12.13 -8.12 -3.78
C ALA A 171 -11.33 -9.41 -3.56
N GLU A 172 -11.66 -10.43 -4.35
CA GLU A 172 -11.10 -11.76 -4.38
C GLU A 172 -9.63 -11.74 -4.79
N ASP A 173 -9.30 -10.99 -5.84
CA ASP A 173 -7.92 -10.84 -6.31
C ASP A 173 -7.04 -10.12 -5.28
N ILE A 174 -7.56 -9.04 -4.68
CA ILE A 174 -6.86 -8.32 -3.60
C ILE A 174 -6.64 -9.27 -2.42
N ALA A 175 -7.68 -10.00 -1.99
CA ALA A 175 -7.60 -10.94 -0.88
C ALA A 175 -6.61 -12.08 -1.16
N PHE A 176 -6.61 -12.62 -2.38
CA PHE A 176 -5.68 -13.65 -2.83
C PHE A 176 -4.23 -13.19 -2.67
N HIS A 177 -3.88 -12.03 -3.22
CA HIS A 177 -2.49 -11.56 -3.16
C HIS A 177 -2.06 -11.16 -1.74
N VAL A 178 -2.98 -10.65 -0.92
CA VAL A 178 -2.72 -10.36 0.49
C VAL A 178 -2.43 -11.65 1.27
N ALA A 179 -3.31 -12.65 1.15
CA ALA A 179 -3.14 -13.94 1.81
C ALA A 179 -1.87 -14.65 1.32
N LEU A 180 -1.53 -14.56 0.02
CA LEU A 180 -0.30 -15.11 -0.53
C LEU A 180 0.95 -14.40 0.02
N PHE A 181 0.90 -13.08 0.16
CA PHE A 181 2.01 -12.32 0.74
C PHE A 181 2.24 -12.71 2.20
N VAL A 182 1.17 -12.85 3.00
CA VAL A 182 1.25 -13.37 4.38
C VAL A 182 1.78 -14.81 4.40
N ALA A 183 1.27 -15.68 3.51
CA ALA A 183 1.73 -17.05 3.38
C ALA A 183 3.22 -17.15 3.11
N ARG A 184 3.86 -16.12 2.52
CA ARG A 184 5.29 -16.04 2.18
C ARG A 184 6.07 -15.10 3.12
N ASN A 185 5.72 -15.08 4.42
CA ASN A 185 6.36 -14.27 5.48
C ASN A 185 6.24 -12.75 5.30
N GLY A 186 5.25 -12.28 4.55
CA GLY A 186 4.91 -10.87 4.47
C GLY A 186 4.32 -10.36 5.78
N SER A 187 4.89 -9.29 6.33
CA SER A 187 4.57 -8.81 7.69
C SER A 187 4.01 -7.38 7.74
N PHE A 188 3.97 -6.67 6.61
CA PHE A 188 3.34 -5.35 6.48
C PHE A 188 2.68 -5.24 5.10
N ILE A 189 1.41 -4.85 5.06
CA ILE A 189 0.66 -4.62 3.83
C ILE A 189 -0.13 -3.32 3.98
N ASN A 190 -0.02 -2.42 3.01
CA ASN A 190 -0.78 -1.19 2.94
C ASN A 190 -1.59 -1.11 1.65
N TYR A 191 -2.89 -0.83 1.76
CA TYR A 191 -3.77 -0.65 0.61
C TYR A 191 -3.60 0.75 0.01
N TYR A 192 -3.17 0.82 -1.25
CA TYR A 192 -3.08 2.05 -2.01
C TYR A 192 -4.18 2.05 -3.10
N MET A 193 -5.33 2.68 -2.92
CA MET A 193 -5.78 3.42 -1.76
C MET A 193 -6.77 2.61 -0.92
N TYR A 194 -6.75 2.82 0.40
CA TYR A 194 -7.85 2.41 1.28
C TYR A 194 -9.03 3.38 1.15
N HIS A 195 -8.74 4.68 1.12
CA HIS A 195 -9.62 5.78 0.69
C HIS A 195 -8.81 6.68 -0.22
N GLY A 196 -9.28 6.94 -1.43
CA GLY A 196 -8.61 7.84 -2.36
C GLY A 196 -9.04 9.30 -2.22
N GLY A 197 -10.35 9.54 -2.14
CA GLY A 197 -10.92 10.88 -1.97
C GLY A 197 -10.95 11.69 -3.26
N THR A 198 -10.70 13.00 -3.14
CA THR A 198 -10.88 13.96 -4.23
C THR A 198 -9.67 14.89 -4.33
N ASN A 199 -9.19 15.10 -5.54
CA ASN A 199 -8.21 16.12 -5.90
C ASN A 199 -8.89 17.49 -5.96
N PHE A 200 -9.01 18.16 -4.81
CA PHE A 200 -9.63 19.48 -4.73
C PHE A 200 -8.79 20.60 -5.36
N GLY A 201 -9.46 21.66 -5.81
CA GLY A 201 -8.79 22.84 -6.37
C GLY A 201 -8.09 22.52 -7.69
N ARG A 202 -6.94 23.18 -7.92
CA ARG A 202 -6.20 23.16 -9.21
C ARG A 202 -4.71 22.86 -9.08
N THR A 203 -4.27 22.44 -7.90
CA THR A 203 -2.87 22.14 -7.58
C THR A 203 -2.71 20.77 -6.92
N ALA A 204 -3.73 19.92 -7.05
CA ALA A 204 -3.76 18.57 -6.52
C ALA A 204 -3.44 17.52 -7.58
N SER A 205 -4.26 17.39 -8.63
CA SER A 205 -4.07 16.39 -9.69
C SER A 205 -2.98 16.78 -10.70
N ALA A 206 -2.17 15.82 -11.16
CA ALA A 206 -1.21 16.00 -12.26
C ALA A 206 -1.72 15.57 -13.64
N TYR A 207 -2.77 14.76 -13.73
CA TYR A 207 -3.36 14.22 -14.97
C TYR A 207 -4.59 13.31 -14.75
N THR A 208 -4.95 13.04 -13.49
CA THR A 208 -6.12 12.24 -13.14
C THR A 208 -7.37 13.10 -13.11
N ILE A 209 -8.53 12.44 -13.14
CA ILE A 209 -9.79 13.14 -12.87
C ILE A 209 -9.82 13.71 -11.45
N THR A 210 -10.84 14.54 -11.18
CA THR A 210 -11.07 15.14 -9.87
C THR A 210 -11.25 14.09 -8.77
N GLY A 211 -12.03 13.03 -9.01
CA GLY A 211 -12.11 11.90 -8.08
C GLY A 211 -10.83 11.04 -8.10
N TYR A 212 -10.40 10.55 -6.95
CA TYR A 212 -9.18 9.74 -6.82
C TYR A 212 -9.51 8.38 -6.20
N TYR A 213 -9.18 7.29 -6.90
CA TYR A 213 -9.40 5.91 -6.44
C TYR A 213 -10.83 5.62 -5.93
N ASP A 214 -11.86 6.01 -6.67
CA ASP A 214 -13.27 5.77 -6.29
C ASP A 214 -13.63 4.25 -6.15
N GLN A 215 -12.80 3.37 -6.71
CA GLN A 215 -12.92 1.91 -6.58
C GLN A 215 -12.20 1.32 -5.35
N ALA A 216 -11.63 2.16 -4.47
CA ALA A 216 -11.03 1.75 -3.20
C ALA A 216 -12.08 1.14 -2.24
N PRO A 217 -11.66 0.46 -1.15
CA PRO A 217 -12.56 -0.06 -0.12
C PRO A 217 -13.50 1.01 0.46
N LEU A 218 -12.99 2.22 0.68
CA LEU A 218 -13.81 3.42 0.91
C LEU A 218 -13.82 4.23 -0.37
N ASP A 219 -15.02 4.55 -0.87
CA ASP A 219 -15.16 5.28 -2.10
C ASP A 219 -14.78 6.77 -1.97
N GLU A 220 -14.88 7.54 -3.06
CA GLU A 220 -14.55 8.98 -3.08
C GLU A 220 -15.26 9.75 -1.96
N TYR A 221 -16.48 9.35 -1.61
CA TYR A 221 -17.35 10.03 -0.64
C TYR A 221 -17.24 9.43 0.77
N GLY A 222 -16.30 8.50 0.99
CA GLY A 222 -16.10 7.84 2.27
C GLY A 222 -17.13 6.75 2.59
N LEU A 223 -17.93 6.31 1.61
CA LEU A 223 -18.88 5.22 1.79
C LEU A 223 -18.19 3.87 1.58
N PHE A 224 -18.66 2.84 2.29
CA PHE A 224 -18.15 1.48 2.11
C PHE A 224 -18.47 0.98 0.69
N ARG A 225 -17.45 0.56 -0.05
CA ARG A 225 -17.62 -0.06 -1.37
C ARG A 225 -17.71 -1.57 -1.21
N GLN A 226 -18.94 -2.10 -1.24
CA GLN A 226 -19.18 -3.53 -1.08
C GLN A 226 -19.20 -4.27 -2.42
N PRO A 227 -18.62 -5.48 -2.50
CA PRO A 227 -18.21 -6.31 -1.37
C PRO A 227 -16.75 -6.11 -0.91
N LYS A 228 -15.99 -5.24 -1.59
CA LYS A 228 -14.55 -5.06 -1.35
C LYS A 228 -14.20 -4.72 0.10
N TYR A 229 -14.90 -3.76 0.71
CA TYR A 229 -14.66 -3.40 2.10
C TYR A 229 -14.89 -4.56 3.07
N GLY A 230 -16.05 -5.23 2.98
CA GLY A 230 -16.43 -6.30 3.88
C GLY A 230 -15.59 -7.56 3.70
N HIS A 231 -15.29 -7.94 2.46
CA HIS A 231 -14.44 -9.10 2.17
C HIS A 231 -13.02 -8.93 2.72
N LEU A 232 -12.43 -7.73 2.56
CA LEU A 232 -11.11 -7.45 3.13
C LEU A 232 -11.15 -7.36 4.66
N LYS A 233 -12.25 -6.85 5.25
CA LYS A 233 -12.45 -6.88 6.70
C LYS A 233 -12.50 -8.31 7.25
N GLU A 234 -13.20 -9.22 6.58
CA GLU A 234 -13.26 -10.65 6.94
C GLU A 234 -11.88 -11.31 6.83
N LEU A 235 -11.13 -11.03 5.76
CA LEU A 235 -9.73 -11.46 5.62
C LEU A 235 -8.86 -10.99 6.79
N HIS A 236 -8.95 -9.71 7.16
CA HIS A 236 -8.18 -9.17 8.28
C HIS A 236 -8.55 -9.82 9.61
N ALA A 237 -9.83 -10.10 9.83
CA ALA A 237 -10.28 -10.81 11.03
C ALA A 237 -9.70 -12.23 11.10
N ALA A 238 -9.65 -12.95 9.97
CA ALA A 238 -9.05 -14.27 9.88
C ALA A 238 -7.52 -14.25 10.10
N ILE A 239 -6.80 -13.27 9.54
CA ILE A 239 -5.36 -13.09 9.81
C ILE A 239 -5.12 -12.72 11.28
N LYS A 240 -5.96 -11.85 11.84
CA LYS A 240 -5.81 -11.39 13.22
C LYS A 240 -6.00 -12.53 14.22
N SER A 241 -7.00 -13.40 14.01
CA SER A 241 -7.30 -14.52 14.91
C SER A 241 -6.14 -15.51 15.03
N CYS A 242 -5.23 -15.54 14.05
CA CYS A 242 -4.08 -16.43 14.03
C CYS A 242 -2.71 -15.70 13.98
N SER A 243 -2.69 -14.41 14.29
CA SER A 243 -1.51 -13.56 14.13
C SER A 243 -0.31 -13.97 14.99
N THR A 244 -0.52 -14.50 16.19
CA THR A 244 0.57 -14.99 17.05
C THR A 244 1.35 -16.10 16.33
N THR A 245 0.65 -17.12 15.83
CA THR A 245 1.26 -18.25 15.15
C THR A 245 1.88 -17.88 13.81
N LEU A 246 1.27 -16.94 13.07
CA LEU A 246 1.89 -16.39 11.86
C LEU A 246 3.22 -15.67 12.14
N LEU A 247 3.38 -15.05 13.31
CA LEU A 247 4.57 -14.27 13.68
C LEU A 247 5.65 -15.10 14.41
N GLN A 248 5.25 -16.12 15.16
CA GLN A 248 6.16 -16.90 16.03
C GLN A 248 6.37 -18.33 15.54
N GLY A 249 5.46 -18.87 14.74
CA GLY A 249 5.51 -20.24 14.26
C GLY A 249 6.59 -20.47 13.21
N VAL A 250 7.14 -21.68 13.19
CA VAL A 250 8.05 -22.11 12.13
C VAL A 250 7.23 -22.39 10.88
N GLN A 251 7.53 -21.66 9.81
CA GLN A 251 6.89 -21.85 8.52
C GLN A 251 7.47 -23.05 7.78
N ARG A 252 6.59 -23.87 7.20
CA ARG A 252 6.92 -24.94 6.25
C ARG A 252 5.99 -24.85 5.05
N ASN A 253 6.52 -25.06 3.86
CA ASN A 253 5.73 -25.18 2.64
C ASN A 253 5.88 -26.56 2.00
N PHE A 254 4.86 -27.01 1.28
CA PHE A 254 4.85 -28.27 0.55
C PHE A 254 3.86 -28.23 -0.61
N SER A 255 4.07 -29.09 -1.59
CA SER A 255 3.11 -29.29 -2.69
C SER A 255 1.92 -30.13 -2.20
N LEU A 256 0.72 -29.71 -2.60
CA LEU A 256 -0.55 -30.41 -2.40
C LEU A 256 -1.13 -30.95 -3.72
N GLY A 257 -0.44 -30.67 -4.83
CA GLY A 257 -0.86 -30.97 -6.20
C GLY A 257 0.03 -30.22 -7.19
N GLU A 258 -0.29 -30.32 -8.49
CA GLU A 258 0.48 -29.66 -9.55
C GLU A 258 0.42 -28.12 -9.44
N LEU A 259 -0.74 -27.58 -9.08
CA LEU A 259 -0.98 -26.14 -8.94
C LEU A 259 -1.41 -25.76 -7.52
N GLN A 260 -1.28 -26.68 -6.56
CA GLN A 260 -1.71 -26.49 -5.17
C GLN A 260 -0.52 -26.51 -4.23
N GLU A 261 -0.49 -25.54 -3.32
CA GLU A 261 0.58 -25.37 -2.33
C GLU A 261 -0.04 -25.24 -0.93
N GLY A 262 0.63 -25.79 0.07
CA GLY A 262 0.30 -25.59 1.48
C GLY A 262 1.42 -24.82 2.17
N TYR A 263 1.06 -23.80 2.95
CA TYR A 263 1.96 -23.13 3.89
C TYR A 263 1.42 -23.35 5.29
N VAL A 264 2.26 -23.88 6.19
CA VAL A 264 1.88 -24.17 7.56
C VAL A 264 2.86 -23.49 8.51
N PHE A 265 2.31 -22.80 9.51
CA PHE A 265 3.06 -22.17 10.60
C PHE A 265 2.74 -22.94 11.87
N GLU A 266 3.76 -23.50 12.54
CA GLU A 266 3.60 -24.28 13.77
C GLU A 266 4.43 -23.71 14.91
N GLU A 267 3.80 -23.51 16.07
CA GLU A 267 4.48 -23.18 17.32
C GLU A 267 4.84 -24.46 18.10
N GLU A 268 5.87 -24.39 18.94
CA GLU A 268 6.26 -25.50 19.83
C GLU A 268 5.16 -25.86 20.85
N ASN A 269 4.32 -24.88 21.22
CA ASN A 269 3.22 -25.04 22.17
C ASN A 269 1.93 -25.63 21.55
N GLY A 270 1.94 -25.95 20.25
CA GLY A 270 0.81 -26.54 19.53
C GLY A 270 -0.05 -25.57 18.71
N GLY A 271 0.24 -24.26 18.69
CA GLY A 271 -0.39 -23.34 17.74
C GLY A 271 -0.12 -23.75 16.29
N CYS A 272 -1.15 -23.74 15.43
CA CYS A 272 -1.01 -24.16 14.04
C CYS A 272 -1.90 -23.37 13.09
N VAL A 273 -1.31 -22.79 12.04
CA VAL A 273 -2.05 -22.09 10.97
C VAL A 273 -1.70 -22.69 9.63
N ALA A 274 -2.69 -22.97 8.80
CA ALA A 274 -2.48 -23.39 7.42
C ALA A 274 -3.10 -22.41 6.42
N LEU A 275 -2.37 -22.13 5.34
CA LEU A 275 -2.85 -21.43 4.16
C LEU A 275 -2.76 -22.41 2.99
N LEU A 276 -3.91 -22.84 2.49
CA LEU A 276 -4.04 -23.84 1.42
C LEU A 276 -4.40 -23.12 0.13
N ILE A 277 -3.54 -23.24 -0.88
CA ILE A 277 -3.56 -22.42 -2.09
C ILE A 277 -3.95 -23.28 -3.28
N ASN A 278 -4.86 -22.77 -4.10
CA ASN A 278 -5.12 -23.27 -5.45
C ASN A 278 -4.76 -22.18 -6.47
N ASN A 279 -3.71 -22.41 -7.27
CA ASN A 279 -3.29 -21.50 -8.33
C ASN A 279 -3.97 -21.79 -9.68
N ASP A 280 -4.74 -22.87 -9.80
CA ASP A 280 -5.55 -23.13 -10.99
C ASP A 280 -6.58 -21.99 -11.16
N LYS A 281 -6.67 -21.43 -12.36
CA LYS A 281 -7.52 -20.26 -12.65
C LYS A 281 -8.97 -20.62 -12.97
N GLY A 282 -9.24 -21.88 -13.32
CA GLY A 282 -10.54 -22.32 -13.83
C GLY A 282 -11.20 -23.43 -13.02
N ASN A 283 -10.42 -24.26 -12.32
CA ASN A 283 -10.94 -25.48 -11.71
C ASN A 283 -10.93 -25.45 -10.19
N ASN A 284 -12.04 -25.93 -9.62
CA ASN A 284 -12.06 -26.36 -8.22
C ASN A 284 -11.23 -27.63 -8.08
N VAL A 285 -10.47 -27.74 -6.99
CA VAL A 285 -9.64 -28.92 -6.72
C VAL A 285 -9.88 -29.38 -5.29
N THR A 286 -10.14 -30.68 -5.13
CA THR A 286 -10.19 -31.34 -3.82
C THR A 286 -8.79 -31.85 -3.48
N ILE A 287 -8.24 -31.41 -2.35
CA ILE A 287 -6.93 -31.83 -1.84
C ILE A 287 -7.07 -32.60 -0.51
N GLN A 288 -6.03 -33.34 -0.14
CA GLN A 288 -5.90 -33.96 1.18
C GLN A 288 -4.91 -33.19 2.05
N PHE A 289 -5.32 -32.77 3.24
CA PHE A 289 -4.46 -32.12 4.23
C PHE A 289 -4.80 -32.61 5.63
N ARG A 290 -3.81 -33.11 6.38
CA ARG A 290 -3.95 -33.63 7.77
C ARG A 290 -5.13 -34.60 7.97
N ASN A 291 -5.30 -35.54 7.05
CA ASN A 291 -6.38 -36.55 7.03
C ASN A 291 -7.79 -36.00 6.77
N SER A 292 -7.90 -34.75 6.33
CA SER A 292 -9.15 -34.11 5.93
C SER A 292 -9.11 -33.72 4.46
N SER A 293 -10.29 -33.71 3.83
CA SER A 293 -10.47 -33.31 2.44
C SER A 293 -10.92 -31.84 2.40
N TYR A 294 -10.30 -31.04 1.53
CA TYR A 294 -10.66 -29.62 1.35
C TYR A 294 -10.90 -29.30 -0.12
N ASP A 295 -12.02 -28.64 -0.40
CA ASP A 295 -12.33 -28.11 -1.71
C ASP A 295 -11.80 -26.68 -1.84
N LEU A 296 -10.86 -26.49 -2.76
CA LEU A 296 -10.24 -25.20 -3.03
C LEU A 296 -10.82 -24.61 -4.31
N LEU A 297 -11.43 -23.43 -4.20
CA LEU A 297 -11.93 -22.64 -5.34
C LEU A 297 -10.77 -22.20 -6.26
N PRO A 298 -11.04 -21.84 -7.53
CA PRO A 298 -10.01 -21.44 -8.47
C PRO A 298 -9.38 -20.12 -8.01
N LYS A 299 -8.07 -19.99 -8.18
CA LYS A 299 -7.24 -18.85 -7.79
C LYS A 299 -7.60 -18.34 -6.39
N SER A 300 -7.60 -19.26 -5.42
CA SER A 300 -8.03 -18.98 -4.05
C SER A 300 -7.05 -19.48 -2.99
N ILE A 301 -7.16 -18.92 -1.79
CA ILE A 301 -6.45 -19.35 -0.60
C ILE A 301 -7.45 -19.54 0.53
N SER A 302 -7.47 -20.72 1.13
CA SER A 302 -8.19 -21.01 2.36
C SER A 302 -7.28 -20.82 3.57
N ILE A 303 -7.70 -20.02 4.55
CA ILE A 303 -6.99 -19.77 5.81
C ILE A 303 -7.65 -20.62 6.90
N LEU A 304 -6.83 -21.47 7.55
CA LEU A 304 -7.22 -22.36 8.62
C LEU A 304 -6.45 -21.96 9.90
N PRO A 305 -7.04 -21.15 10.79
CA PRO A 305 -6.39 -20.67 12.03
C PRO A 305 -5.92 -21.74 13.01
N ASP A 306 -6.43 -22.97 12.87
CA ASP A 306 -6.17 -24.13 13.73
C ASP A 306 -5.69 -25.36 12.92
N CYS A 307 -5.30 -25.14 11.65
CA CYS A 307 -4.97 -26.18 10.68
C CYS A 307 -6.09 -27.21 10.41
N GLN A 308 -7.33 -26.93 10.79
CA GLN A 308 -8.47 -27.86 10.65
C GLN A 308 -9.68 -27.19 9.99
N ASN A 309 -10.13 -26.05 10.50
CA ASN A 309 -11.35 -25.38 10.09
C ASN A 309 -11.05 -24.18 9.18
N VAL A 310 -11.69 -24.11 8.02
CA VAL A 310 -11.56 -22.96 7.12
C VAL A 310 -12.32 -21.77 7.72
N ALA A 311 -11.58 -20.74 8.14
CA ALA A 311 -12.17 -19.50 8.65
C ALA A 311 -12.46 -18.49 7.54
N PHE A 312 -11.70 -18.54 6.45
CA PHE A 312 -11.83 -17.62 5.32
C PHE A 312 -11.30 -18.27 4.04
N ASN A 313 -11.95 -18.01 2.91
CA ASN A 313 -11.40 -18.31 1.58
C ASN A 313 -11.44 -17.05 0.71
N THR A 314 -10.34 -16.75 0.03
CA THR A 314 -10.20 -15.48 -0.71
C THR A 314 -11.16 -15.34 -1.89
N ALA A 315 -11.70 -16.43 -2.44
CA ALA A 315 -12.66 -16.42 -3.54
C ALA A 315 -14.12 -16.60 -3.09
N ASN A 316 -14.38 -16.91 -1.82
CA ASN A 316 -15.73 -17.05 -1.28
C ASN A 316 -16.20 -15.74 -0.62
N VAL A 317 -16.85 -14.88 -1.40
CA VAL A 317 -17.32 -13.56 -0.93
C VAL A 317 -18.67 -13.68 -0.23
N SER A 318 -18.69 -13.52 1.09
CA SER A 318 -19.93 -13.59 1.89
C SER A 318 -20.65 -12.25 2.01
N THR A 319 -19.92 -11.14 1.86
CA THR A 319 -20.46 -9.78 1.95
C THR A 319 -21.36 -9.43 0.76
N THR A 320 -22.55 -8.91 1.03
CA THR A 320 -23.48 -8.46 -0.03
C THR A 320 -22.98 -7.20 -0.73
N SER A 321 -22.94 -7.21 -2.06
CA SER A 321 -22.61 -6.05 -2.88
C SER A 321 -23.61 -4.91 -2.69
N ASN A 322 -23.13 -3.68 -2.73
CA ASN A 322 -23.98 -2.49 -2.72
C ASN A 322 -23.96 -1.78 -4.08
N ARG A 323 -24.91 -0.85 -4.26
CA ARG A 323 -24.98 0.00 -5.45
C ARG A 323 -24.99 1.46 -5.00
N ARG A 324 -24.13 2.28 -5.62
CA ARG A 324 -24.18 3.72 -5.43
C ARG A 324 -25.38 4.28 -6.17
N ILE A 325 -26.17 5.11 -5.48
CA ILE A 325 -27.30 5.84 -6.05
C ILE A 325 -27.02 7.33 -5.85
N ILE A 326 -27.07 8.10 -6.93
CA ILE A 326 -26.97 9.56 -6.90
C ILE A 326 -28.38 10.10 -7.18
N THR A 327 -28.94 10.83 -6.22
CA THR A 327 -30.27 11.45 -6.34
C THR A 327 -30.12 12.96 -6.40
N SER A 328 -30.78 13.59 -7.38
CA SER A 328 -30.86 15.05 -7.43
C SER A 328 -31.71 15.56 -6.26
N ARG A 329 -31.17 16.49 -5.47
CA ARG A 329 -31.88 17.14 -4.36
C ARG A 329 -32.39 18.54 -4.71
N GLN A 330 -31.67 19.24 -5.58
CA GLN A 330 -32.01 20.58 -6.06
C GLN A 330 -31.71 20.65 -7.56
N ASN A 331 -32.64 21.21 -8.32
CA ASN A 331 -32.51 21.38 -9.75
C ASN A 331 -32.22 22.86 -10.06
N PHE A 332 -31.00 23.16 -10.51
CA PHE A 332 -30.57 24.52 -10.87
C PHE A 332 -30.84 24.82 -12.36
N SER A 333 -32.02 24.45 -12.85
CA SER A 333 -32.37 24.50 -14.28
C SER A 333 -32.91 25.86 -14.76
N SER A 334 -33.07 26.85 -13.87
CA SER A 334 -33.56 28.18 -14.26
C SER A 334 -32.43 29.02 -14.82
N VAL A 335 -32.53 29.41 -16.09
CA VAL A 335 -31.56 30.31 -16.76
C VAL A 335 -31.48 31.66 -16.03
N ASP A 336 -32.57 32.08 -15.37
CA ASP A 336 -32.65 33.35 -14.65
C ASP A 336 -31.87 33.36 -13.32
N GLU A 337 -31.44 32.19 -12.83
CA GLU A 337 -30.65 32.06 -11.59
C GLU A 337 -29.13 32.12 -11.81
N TRP A 338 -28.68 32.07 -13.07
CA TRP A 338 -27.26 32.08 -13.43
C TRP A 338 -26.84 33.43 -14.00
N GLN A 339 -25.73 33.97 -13.50
CA GLN A 339 -25.06 35.12 -14.11
C GLN A 339 -23.87 34.64 -14.93
N GLN A 340 -23.72 35.18 -16.14
CA GLN A 340 -22.62 34.85 -17.04
C GLN A 340 -21.64 36.03 -17.14
N LEU A 341 -20.35 35.72 -17.04
CA LEU A 341 -19.27 36.62 -17.45
C LEU A 341 -18.59 36.01 -18.67
N GLN A 342 -18.42 36.80 -19.73
CA GLN A 342 -17.66 36.38 -20.90
C GLN A 342 -16.21 36.81 -20.72
N ASP A 343 -15.29 35.83 -20.67
CA ASP A 343 -13.86 36.12 -20.63
C ASP A 343 -13.43 36.87 -21.90
N VAL A 344 -12.63 37.92 -21.71
CA VAL A 344 -12.04 38.70 -22.80
C VAL A 344 -10.82 37.96 -23.31
N ILE A 345 -10.73 37.73 -24.62
CA ILE A 345 -9.53 37.22 -25.25
C ILE A 345 -8.47 38.35 -25.19
N PRO A 346 -7.37 38.18 -24.42
CA PRO A 346 -6.40 39.25 -24.20
C PRO A 346 -5.63 39.67 -25.45
#